data_AF-A0A2V7FRI1-F1
#
_entry.id   AF-A0A2V7FRI1-F1
#
_cell.length_a   1.000
_cell.length_b   1.000
_cell.length_c   1.000
_cell.angle_alpha   90.00
_cell.angle_beta   90.00
_cell.angle_gamma   90.00
#
_symmetry.space_group_name_H-M   'P 1'
#
loop_
_entity.id
_entity.type
_entity.pdbx_description
1 polymer ?
#
loop_
_entity_poly.entity_id
_entity_poly.type
_entity_poly.pdbx_seq_one_letter_code
_entity_poly.pdbx_strand_id
1 'polypeptide(L)'
;MTQPRAPSPQSRVYDVCIVGSGAGGGMAAHALTRAGADVIVLEAGVPWDNLKDSAMLTWPYESPRRGRSTEDHPFGEFDACIGGWEIAGE
;
A
#
# COMPACT_ATOMS: atom_id res chain seq x y z
N MET A 1 34.26 20.32 -7.93
CA MET A 1 34.00 20.15 -6.50
C MET A 1 32.56 20.59 -6.24
N THR A 2 31.60 19.67 -6.32
CA THR A 2 30.19 19.95 -6.02
C THR A 2 30.03 20.04 -4.50
N GLN A 3 29.58 21.19 -4.00
CA GLN A 3 29.34 21.38 -2.57
C GLN A 3 28.25 20.43 -2.05
N PRO A 4 28.34 19.94 -0.81
CA PRO A 4 27.27 19.16 -0.21
C PRO A 4 26.03 20.04 -0.04
N ARG A 5 24.90 19.58 -0.60
CA ARG A 5 23.60 20.23 -0.48
C ARG A 5 23.24 20.33 1.01
N ALA A 6 22.99 21.55 1.51
CA ALA A 6 22.49 21.73 2.86
C ALA A 6 21.20 20.90 3.07
N PRO A 7 21.02 20.24 4.22
CA PRO A 7 19.80 19.48 4.49
C PRO A 7 18.60 20.42 4.46
N SER A 8 17.64 20.13 3.58
CA SER A 8 16.37 20.86 3.53
C SER A 8 15.62 20.70 4.85
N PRO A 9 14.93 21.74 5.37
CA PRO A 9 14.16 21.62 6.59
C PRO A 9 13.07 20.55 6.37
N GLN A 10 13.09 19.53 7.23
CA GLN A 10 12.24 18.31 7.26
C GLN A 10 12.69 17.12 6.40
N SER A 11 13.97 16.71 6.46
CA SER A 11 14.26 15.27 6.39
C SER A 11 14.01 14.64 7.76
N ARG A 12 12.78 14.18 8.03
CA ARG A 12 12.58 13.28 9.19
C ARG A 12 13.36 12.00 8.92
N VAL A 13 14.22 11.62 9.86
CA VAL A 13 14.94 10.35 9.82
C VAL A 13 14.00 9.27 10.37
N TYR A 14 13.93 8.14 9.68
CA TYR A 14 13.18 6.97 10.09
C TYR A 14 14.16 5.81 10.28
N ASP A 15 13.86 4.91 11.21
CA ASP A 15 14.67 3.72 11.46
C ASP A 15 14.49 2.70 10.33
N VAL A 16 13.28 2.62 9.76
CA VAL A 16 12.93 1.67 8.71
C VAL A 16 12.07 2.33 7.63
N CYS A 17 12.42 2.08 6.36
CA CYS A 17 11.60 2.39 5.19
C CYS A 17 11.06 1.08 4.59
N ILE A 18 9.74 0.95 4.53
CA ILE A 18 9.04 -0.17 3.90
C ILE A 18 8.51 0.31 2.56
N VAL A 19 8.82 -0.41 1.49
CA VAL A 19 8.28 -0.16 0.15
C VAL A 19 7.22 -1.21 -0.12
N GLY A 20 5.98 -0.76 -0.33
CA GLY A 20 4.79 -1.60 -0.44
C GLY A 20 4.01 -1.67 0.87
N SER A 21 2.73 -1.28 0.87
CA SER A 21 1.81 -1.41 2.03
C SER A 21 0.88 -2.62 1.95
N GLY A 22 1.17 -3.59 1.08
CA GLY A 22 0.44 -4.86 1.00
C GLY A 22 0.58 -5.71 2.27
N ALA A 23 0.03 -6.93 2.25
CA ALA A 23 -0.08 -7.80 3.44
C ALA A 23 1.23 -7.94 4.23
N GLY A 24 2.37 -8.11 3.55
CA GLY A 24 3.68 -8.21 4.20
C GLY A 24 4.17 -6.87 4.79
N GLY A 25 4.09 -5.80 4.00
CA GLY A 25 4.58 -4.47 4.40
C GLY A 25 3.77 -3.87 5.55
N GLY A 26 2.43 -3.99 5.50
CA GLY A 26 1.56 -3.56 6.58
C GLY A 26 1.81 -4.30 7.89
N MET A 27 2.00 -5.63 7.83
CA MET A 27 2.32 -6.42 9.02
C MET A 27 3.72 -6.13 9.58
N ALA A 28 4.70 -5.91 8.71
CA ALA A 28 6.03 -5.48 9.11
C ALA A 28 5.99 -4.10 9.79
N ALA A 29 5.28 -3.13 9.20
CA ALA A 29 5.06 -1.82 9.80
C ALA A 29 4.40 -1.94 11.18
N HIS A 30 3.37 -2.77 11.31
CA HIS A 30 2.68 -3.02 12.58
C HIS A 30 3.62 -3.57 13.66
N ALA A 31 4.40 -4.60 13.33
CA ALA A 31 5.32 -5.22 14.28
C ALA A 31 6.43 -4.25 14.72
N LEU A 32 7.05 -3.54 13.76
CA LEU A 32 8.17 -2.63 14.02
C LEU A 32 7.74 -1.40 14.82
N THR A 33 6.62 -0.79 14.46
CA THR A 33 6.09 0.36 15.21
C THR A 33 5.70 -0.02 16.63
N ARG A 34 5.12 -1.21 16.85
CA ARG A 34 4.86 -1.72 18.21
C ARG A 34 6.13 -2.00 19.02
N ALA A 35 7.25 -2.30 18.35
CA ALA A 35 8.55 -2.43 18.99
C ALA A 35 9.22 -1.07 19.28
N GLY A 36 8.61 0.05 18.87
CA GLY A 36 9.07 1.40 19.14
C GLY A 36 9.90 2.04 18.03
N ALA A 37 10.00 1.41 16.85
CA ALA A 37 10.71 1.99 15.70
C ALA A 37 9.90 3.09 15.01
N ASP A 38 10.57 4.13 14.55
CA ASP A 38 10.02 5.13 13.63
C ASP A 38 10.03 4.57 12.20
N VAL A 39 8.84 4.25 11.67
CA VAL A 39 8.69 3.59 10.36
C VAL A 39 8.01 4.52 9.35
N ILE A 40 8.55 4.56 8.13
CA ILE A 40 7.87 5.13 6.95
C ILE A 40 7.49 4.01 5.99
N VAL A 41 6.28 4.11 5.41
CA VAL A 41 5.79 3.21 4.37
C VAL A 41 5.56 4.02 3.11
N LEU A 42 6.09 3.55 1.99
CA LEU A 42 5.90 4.12 0.66
C LEU A 42 5.07 3.14 -0.16
N GLU A 43 4.01 3.63 -0.79
CA GLU A 43 3.10 2.83 -1.59
C GLU A 43 2.88 3.50 -2.95
N ALA A 44 2.92 2.70 -4.02
CA ALA A 44 2.68 3.18 -5.38
C ALA A 44 1.19 3.25 -5.72
N GLY A 45 0.38 2.38 -5.10
CA GLY A 45 -1.07 2.38 -5.23
C GLY A 45 -1.74 3.67 -4.74
N VAL A 46 -2.98 3.86 -5.18
CA VAL A 46 -3.83 4.98 -4.74
C VAL A 46 -4.21 4.83 -3.26
N PRO A 47 -4.58 5.94 -2.57
CA PRO A 47 -5.14 5.84 -1.22
C PRO A 47 -6.37 4.91 -1.19
N TRP A 48 -6.37 3.99 -0.23
CA TRP A 48 -7.41 2.99 -0.05
C TRP A 48 -8.09 3.14 1.31
N ASP A 49 -9.40 3.32 1.32
CA ASP A 49 -10.25 3.37 2.50
C ASP A 49 -11.03 2.05 2.62
N ASN A 50 -10.63 1.20 3.58
CA ASN A 50 -11.28 -0.09 3.81
C ASN A 50 -12.78 0.00 4.08
N LEU A 51 -13.30 1.15 4.53
CA LEU A 51 -14.74 1.32 4.78
C LEU A 51 -15.54 1.63 3.51
N LYS A 52 -14.88 2.07 2.44
CA LYS A 52 -15.51 2.52 1.20
C LYS A 52 -15.14 1.67 -0.01
N ASP A 53 -13.88 1.25 -0.07
CA ASP A 53 -13.30 0.65 -1.28
C ASP A 53 -13.25 -0.88 -1.21
N SER A 54 -13.35 -1.46 0.00
CA SER A 54 -13.26 -2.91 0.19
C SER A 54 -14.58 -3.63 -0.02
N ALA A 55 -14.56 -4.69 -0.84
CA ALA A 55 -15.60 -5.70 -0.92
C ALA A 55 -15.22 -7.01 -0.21
N MET A 56 -14.11 -7.05 0.54
CA MET A 56 -13.53 -8.28 1.11
C MET A 56 -14.52 -9.10 1.95
N LEU A 57 -15.48 -8.43 2.61
CA LEU A 57 -16.48 -9.06 3.48
C LEU A 57 -17.88 -9.15 2.84
N THR A 58 -18.00 -8.81 1.55
CA THR A 58 -19.24 -8.91 0.77
C THR A 58 -19.45 -10.34 0.30
N TRP A 59 -20.72 -10.78 0.20
CA TRP A 59 -20.98 -12.13 -0.29
C TRP A 59 -20.70 -12.25 -1.79
N PRO A 60 -20.16 -13.39 -2.28
CA PRO A 60 -19.84 -13.56 -3.69
C PRO A 60 -21.01 -13.35 -4.65
N TYR A 61 -22.25 -13.61 -4.22
CA TYR A 61 -23.45 -13.43 -5.03
C TYR A 61 -23.95 -11.98 -5.09
N GLU A 62 -23.47 -11.09 -4.21
CA GLU A 62 -23.79 -9.66 -4.20
C GLU A 62 -22.87 -8.87 -5.15
N SER A 63 -21.71 -9.45 -5.48
CA SER A 63 -20.80 -8.94 -6.50
C SER A 63 -21.34 -9.18 -7.92
N PRO A 64 -21.38 -8.17 -8.80
CA PRO A 64 -21.76 -8.34 -10.21
C PRO A 64 -20.86 -9.33 -10.96
N ARG A 65 -19.57 -9.41 -10.58
CA ARG A 65 -18.56 -10.24 -11.24
C ARG A 65 -18.27 -11.53 -10.49
N ARG A 66 -18.82 -11.70 -9.28
CA ARG A 66 -18.58 -12.82 -8.36
C ARG A 66 -17.08 -13.10 -8.14
N GLY A 67 -16.28 -12.04 -8.03
CA GLY A 67 -14.83 -12.13 -7.88
C GLY A 67 -14.04 -12.47 -9.15
N ARG A 68 -14.66 -12.40 -10.35
CA ARG A 68 -13.91 -12.50 -11.61
C ARG A 68 -12.92 -11.33 -11.72
N SER A 69 -11.72 -11.64 -12.18
CA SER A 69 -10.67 -10.65 -12.41
C SER A 69 -11.03 -9.59 -13.45
N THR A 70 -10.44 -8.42 -13.28
CA THR A 70 -10.41 -7.33 -14.26
C THR A 70 -8.96 -6.93 -14.49
N GLU A 71 -8.74 -6.02 -15.46
CA GLU A 71 -7.41 -5.43 -15.68
C GLU A 71 -6.89 -4.75 -14.42
N ASP A 72 -7.71 -3.91 -13.78
CA ASP A 72 -7.33 -3.22 -12.55
C ASP A 72 -7.30 -4.13 -11.30
N HIS A 73 -8.05 -5.23 -11.29
CA HIS A 73 -8.17 -6.14 -10.14
C HIS A 73 -7.88 -7.58 -10.57
N PRO A 74 -6.60 -7.98 -10.65
CA PRO A 74 -6.21 -9.28 -11.20
C PRO A 74 -6.74 -10.47 -10.38
N PHE A 75 -7.04 -10.26 -9.09
CA PHE A 75 -7.63 -11.27 -8.20
C PHE A 75 -9.12 -11.03 -7.90
N GLY A 76 -9.74 -10.10 -8.64
CA GLY A 76 -11.13 -9.68 -8.43
C GLY A 76 -11.28 -8.68 -7.28
N GLU A 77 -12.49 -8.15 -7.15
CA GLU A 77 -12.83 -7.03 -6.25
C GLU A 77 -12.79 -7.35 -4.75
N PHE A 78 -12.69 -8.63 -4.36
CA PHE A 78 -12.58 -9.01 -2.95
C PHE A 78 -11.17 -8.87 -2.40
N ASP A 79 -10.17 -8.86 -3.28
CA ASP A 79 -8.79 -8.57 -2.93
C ASP A 79 -8.59 -7.05 -2.88
N ALA A 80 -7.86 -6.58 -1.87
CA ALA A 80 -7.59 -5.16 -1.67
C ALA A 80 -6.41 -4.70 -2.54
N CYS A 81 -6.47 -5.01 -3.84
CA CYS A 81 -5.41 -4.74 -4.80
C CYS A 81 -5.98 -4.05 -6.05
N ILE A 82 -5.49 -2.84 -6.30
CA ILE A 82 -5.72 -2.08 -7.53
C ILE A 82 -4.38 -1.99 -8.28
N GLY A 83 -4.38 -2.30 -9.58
CA GLY A 83 -3.23 -2.16 -10.46
C GLY A 83 -2.22 -3.32 -10.43
N GLY A 84 -2.34 -4.25 -9.47
CA GLY A 84 -1.60 -5.51 -9.49
C GLY A 84 -0.09 -5.33 -9.63
N TRP A 85 0.45 -5.69 -10.81
CA TRP A 85 1.88 -5.58 -11.15
C TRP A 85 2.18 -4.44 -12.13
N GLU A 86 1.16 -3.78 -12.67
CA GLU A 86 1.29 -2.72 -13.67
C GLU A 86 0.46 -1.50 -13.22
N ILE A 87 1.12 -0.52 -12.61
CA ILE A 87 0.50 0.72 -12.17
C ILE A 87 0.98 1.87 -13.06
N ALA A 88 0.06 2.72 -13.51
CA ALA A 88 0.40 3.86 -14.34
C ALA A 88 1.32 4.85 -13.60
N GLY A 89 2.56 4.97 -14.05
CA GLY A 89 3.54 5.91 -13.49
C GLY A 89 4.52 5.31 -12.48
N GLU A 90 4.46 4.00 -12.22
CA GLU A 90 5.61 3.24 -11.70
C GLU A 90 6.72 3.06 -12.75
#